data_AF-A0A1V6KGI1-F1
#
_entry.id   AF-A0A1V6KGI1-F1
#
_cell.length_a   1.000
_cell.length_b   1.000
_cell.length_c   1.000
_cell.angle_alpha   90.00
_cell.angle_beta   90.00
_cell.angle_gamma   90.00
#
_symmetry.space_group_name_H-M   'P 1'
#
loop_
_entity.id
_entity.type
_entity.pdbx_description
1 polymer ?
#
loop_
_entity_poly.entity_id
_entity_poly.type
_entity_poly.pdbx_seq_one_letter_code
_entity_poly.pdbx_strand_id
1 'polypeptide(L)'
;MTFTAPAFNLAQGASKLGPVWPFLFITVACGAISGFHALVAGGTSSKQVAKESHVKKIAFGGMLLEGLLAIGVMIAVGCGILFSDYVNIAFPTAAGVKANPILAFAIGVGGLLDKALGIPPVYGTVFGILMVEGFIITTLDTAIRLERYLLEELWQVLFKNVPKIMKSYFFNAFLCVVLMYILAYTNAFAAIWPIFGSANQLLASLALIAVSAWLAKRKKTAWFTVLPAIFMMITTLYSLVSLLVHKYLPKSNYALAVTDVALMILSIGVIVLALRSWRELRNGPSTAGEAV
;
A
#
# COMPACT_ATOMS: atom_id res chain seq x y z
N MET A 1 5.80 17.60 -26.59
CA MET A 1 5.37 17.55 -25.18
C MET A 1 6.55 17.94 -24.30
N THR A 2 6.39 18.92 -23.42
CA THR A 2 7.42 19.34 -22.45
C THR A 2 6.91 19.09 -21.04
N PHE A 3 7.81 18.61 -20.17
CA PHE A 3 7.49 18.48 -18.75
C PHE A 3 7.41 19.88 -18.12
N THR A 4 6.33 20.13 -17.40
CA THR A 4 6.10 21.38 -16.65
C THR A 4 6.61 21.24 -15.20
N ALA A 5 6.65 20.00 -14.69
CA ALA A 5 7.16 19.69 -13.37
C ALA A 5 8.69 19.70 -13.35
N PRO A 6 9.32 20.26 -12.30
CA PRO A 6 10.77 20.22 -12.15
C PRO A 6 11.24 18.77 -11.92
N ALA A 7 12.38 18.41 -12.50
CA ALA A 7 13.00 17.09 -12.31
C ALA A 7 13.36 16.83 -10.82
N PHE A 8 13.78 17.87 -10.11
CA PHE A 8 14.10 17.81 -8.68
C PHE A 8 13.52 19.04 -7.96
N ASN A 9 12.61 18.80 -7.00
CA ASN A 9 12.14 19.82 -6.06
C ASN A 9 11.89 19.20 -4.68
N LEU A 10 12.97 18.70 -4.10
CA LEU A 10 12.93 17.96 -2.84
C LEU A 10 12.49 18.84 -1.67
N ALA A 11 12.82 20.13 -1.68
CA ALA A 11 12.46 21.06 -0.62
C ALA A 11 10.93 21.26 -0.55
N GLN A 12 10.28 21.52 -1.68
CA GLN A 12 8.82 21.66 -1.71
C GLN A 12 8.13 20.34 -1.37
N GLY A 13 8.59 19.22 -1.94
CA GLY A 13 8.07 17.89 -1.62
C GLY A 13 8.17 17.56 -0.12
N ALA A 14 9.34 17.81 0.48
CA ALA A 14 9.58 17.57 1.90
C ALA A 14 8.70 18.44 2.81
N SER A 15 8.42 19.68 2.43
CA SER A 15 7.53 20.56 3.19
C SER A 15 6.07 20.06 3.23
N LYS A 16 5.64 19.28 2.22
CA LYS A 16 4.26 18.79 2.10
C LYS A 16 4.07 17.38 2.63
N LEU A 17 5.02 16.48 2.35
CA LEU A 17 4.89 15.03 2.61
C LEU A 17 5.96 14.47 3.56
N GLY A 18 6.94 15.28 3.96
CA GLY A 18 8.11 14.83 4.71
C GLY A 18 9.28 14.40 3.81
N PRO A 19 10.46 14.13 4.39
CA PRO A 19 11.64 13.74 3.64
C PRO A 19 11.42 12.48 2.79
N VAL A 20 12.14 12.37 1.68
CA VAL A 20 12.02 11.25 0.73
C VAL A 20 12.14 9.90 1.44
N TRP A 21 13.17 9.71 2.25
CA TRP A 21 13.25 8.57 3.15
C TRP A 21 12.85 9.01 4.56
N PRO A 22 11.95 8.27 5.26
CA PRO A 22 11.27 7.03 4.86
C PRO A 22 9.95 7.27 4.10
N PHE A 23 9.46 8.52 4.03
CA PHE A 23 8.04 8.78 3.74
C PHE A 23 7.61 8.36 2.34
N LEU A 24 8.48 8.44 1.34
CA LEU A 24 8.18 7.95 -0.02
C LEU A 24 7.81 6.46 0.00
N PHE A 25 8.54 5.65 0.77
CA PHE A 25 8.36 4.20 0.83
C PHE A 25 7.08 3.79 1.58
N ILE A 26 6.58 4.63 2.49
CA ILE A 26 5.30 4.36 3.17
C ILE A 26 4.11 5.06 2.49
N THR A 27 4.32 6.16 1.77
CA THR A 27 3.23 6.87 1.07
C THR A 27 2.93 6.25 -0.28
N VAL A 28 3.96 5.84 -1.03
CA VAL A 28 3.86 5.08 -2.30
C VAL A 28 3.96 3.59 -1.99
N ALA A 29 3.18 3.13 -1.02
CA ALA A 29 3.37 1.81 -0.41
C ALA A 29 3.31 0.69 -1.46
N CYS A 30 2.26 0.65 -2.29
CA CYS A 30 2.12 -0.38 -3.31
C CYS A 30 3.12 -0.27 -4.47
N GLY A 31 3.78 0.88 -4.65
CA GLY A 31 4.74 1.09 -5.74
C GLY A 31 6.19 0.73 -5.39
N ALA A 32 6.59 0.79 -4.11
CA ALA A 32 7.91 0.35 -3.67
C ALA A 32 7.93 -1.16 -3.39
N ILE A 33 7.00 -1.64 -2.55
CA ILE A 33 6.73 -3.06 -2.25
C ILE A 33 5.43 -3.17 -1.47
N SER A 34 4.59 -4.14 -1.79
CA SER A 34 3.23 -4.23 -1.24
C SER A 34 3.00 -5.47 -0.38
N GLY A 35 2.76 -5.25 0.92
CA GLY A 35 2.29 -6.30 1.83
C GLY A 35 0.85 -6.72 1.51
N PHE A 36 0.00 -5.78 1.10
CA PHE A 36 -1.36 -6.04 0.68
C PHE A 36 -1.42 -6.96 -0.54
N HIS A 37 -0.57 -6.75 -1.56
CA HIS A 37 -0.49 -7.66 -2.70
C HIS A 37 -0.05 -9.06 -2.28
N ALA A 38 0.85 -9.19 -1.29
CA ALA A 38 1.22 -10.49 -0.75
C ALA A 38 0.04 -11.20 -0.05
N LEU A 39 -0.77 -10.47 0.71
CA LEU A 39 -1.99 -11.00 1.33
C LEU A 39 -3.02 -11.44 0.28
N VAL A 40 -3.29 -10.58 -0.72
CA VAL A 40 -4.22 -10.89 -1.82
C VAL A 40 -3.71 -12.11 -2.60
N ALA A 41 -2.43 -12.13 -2.96
CA ALA A 41 -1.84 -13.23 -3.71
C ALA A 41 -1.92 -14.57 -2.94
N GLY A 42 -1.70 -14.55 -1.62
CA GLY A 42 -1.80 -15.74 -0.78
C GLY A 42 -3.24 -16.21 -0.56
N GLY A 43 -4.18 -15.29 -0.35
CA GLY A 43 -5.57 -15.59 0.01
C GLY A 43 -6.49 -15.90 -1.18
N THR A 44 -6.27 -15.26 -2.33
CA THR A 44 -7.17 -15.36 -3.50
C THR A 44 -6.44 -15.84 -4.76
N SER A 45 -5.41 -15.12 -5.21
CA SER A 45 -4.84 -15.38 -6.55
C SER A 45 -4.24 -16.78 -6.63
N SER A 46 -3.49 -17.20 -5.61
CA SER A 46 -2.90 -18.54 -5.51
C SER A 46 -3.93 -19.67 -5.65
N LYS A 47 -5.17 -19.46 -5.17
CA LYS A 47 -6.26 -20.43 -5.22
C LYS A 47 -7.02 -20.42 -6.54
N GLN A 48 -6.87 -19.37 -7.33
CA GLN A 48 -7.54 -19.18 -8.63
C GLN A 48 -6.64 -19.51 -9.81
N VAL A 49 -5.32 -19.60 -9.62
CA VAL A 49 -4.39 -19.98 -10.68
C VAL A 49 -4.61 -21.45 -11.07
N ALA A 50 -4.87 -21.69 -12.36
CA ALA A 50 -5.14 -23.04 -12.88
C ALA A 50 -3.90 -23.96 -12.90
N LYS A 51 -2.69 -23.40 -13.10
CA LYS A 51 -1.43 -24.16 -13.09
C LYS A 51 -0.24 -23.30 -12.67
N GLU A 52 0.75 -23.91 -12.01
CA GLU A 52 1.92 -23.20 -11.49
C GLU A 52 2.70 -22.40 -12.55
N SER A 53 2.78 -22.92 -13.78
CA SER A 53 3.41 -22.21 -14.91
C SER A 53 2.77 -20.85 -15.24
N HIS A 54 1.54 -20.59 -14.80
CA HIS A 54 0.87 -19.29 -14.95
C HIS A 54 1.29 -18.27 -13.88
N VAL A 55 1.80 -18.72 -12.72
CA VAL A 55 2.11 -17.84 -11.58
C VAL A 55 3.07 -16.73 -11.97
N LYS A 56 4.13 -17.04 -12.74
CA LYS A 56 5.08 -16.02 -13.22
C LYS A 56 4.40 -14.96 -14.08
N LYS A 57 3.55 -15.36 -15.02
CA LYS A 57 2.84 -14.40 -15.89
C LYS A 57 1.87 -13.53 -15.09
N ILE A 58 1.12 -14.12 -14.16
CA ILE A 58 0.11 -13.39 -13.38
C ILE A 58 0.77 -12.45 -12.38
N ALA A 59 1.69 -12.95 -11.55
CA ALA A 59 2.30 -12.16 -10.49
C ALA A 59 3.28 -11.11 -11.05
N PHE A 60 4.32 -11.57 -11.77
CA PHE A 60 5.34 -10.65 -12.29
C PHE A 60 4.76 -9.76 -13.41
N GLY A 61 3.91 -10.31 -14.28
CA GLY A 61 3.25 -9.51 -15.32
C GLY A 61 2.32 -8.45 -14.75
N GLY A 62 1.58 -8.74 -13.68
CA GLY A 62 0.76 -7.76 -12.97
C GLY A 62 1.59 -6.58 -12.45
N MET A 63 2.71 -6.86 -11.78
CA MET A 63 3.62 -5.82 -11.27
C MET A 63 4.23 -4.97 -12.39
N LEU A 64 4.54 -5.57 -13.55
CA LEU A 64 5.01 -4.81 -14.72
C LEU A 64 3.93 -3.86 -15.27
N LEU A 65 2.66 -4.31 -15.31
CA LEU A 65 1.55 -3.48 -15.75
C LEU A 65 1.29 -2.31 -14.79
N GLU A 66 1.39 -2.53 -13.48
CA GLU A 66 1.32 -1.45 -12.49
C GLU A 66 2.46 -0.44 -12.65
N GLY A 67 3.68 -0.92 -12.90
CA GLY A 67 4.83 -0.05 -13.19
C GLY A 67 4.64 0.77 -14.46
N LEU A 68 4.10 0.17 -15.53
CA LEU A 68 3.77 0.88 -16.76
C LEU A 68 2.69 1.95 -16.53
N LEU A 69 1.66 1.62 -15.75
CA LEU A 69 0.63 2.58 -15.36
C LEU A 69 1.24 3.75 -14.58
N ALA A 70 2.13 3.49 -13.62
CA ALA A 70 2.80 4.53 -12.84
C ALA A 70 3.61 5.49 -13.74
N ILE A 71 4.33 4.97 -14.74
CA ILE A 71 5.04 5.80 -15.73
C ILE A 71 4.04 6.64 -16.55
N GLY A 72 2.92 6.05 -16.99
CA GLY A 72 1.87 6.76 -17.71
C GLY A 72 1.26 7.91 -16.89
N VAL A 73 1.00 7.68 -15.60
CA VAL A 73 0.53 8.71 -14.66
C VAL A 73 1.55 9.84 -14.52
N MET A 74 2.84 9.52 -14.38
CA MET A 74 3.89 10.52 -14.29
C MET A 74 4.00 11.38 -15.56
N ILE A 75 3.81 10.79 -16.74
CA ILE A 75 3.79 11.53 -18.02
C ILE A 75 2.54 12.40 -18.11
N ALA A 76 1.36 11.87 -17.76
CA ALA A 76 0.10 12.61 -17.80
C ALA A 76 0.13 13.84 -16.89
N VAL A 77 0.58 13.68 -15.64
CA VAL A 77 0.70 14.80 -14.70
C VAL A 77 1.86 15.73 -15.09
N GLY A 78 3.00 15.17 -15.50
CA GLY A 78 4.19 15.95 -15.81
C GLY A 78 4.06 16.81 -17.07
N CYS A 79 3.32 16.36 -18.08
CA CYS A 79 3.17 17.06 -19.36
C CYS A 79 1.79 17.69 -19.55
N GLY A 80 0.76 17.17 -18.89
CA GLY A 80 -0.64 17.51 -19.18
C GLY A 80 -1.24 18.62 -18.33
N ILE A 81 -0.64 18.93 -17.18
CA ILE A 81 -1.06 20.04 -16.31
C ILE A 81 0.14 20.92 -15.98
N LEU A 82 -0.06 22.22 -15.74
CA LEU A 82 1.00 23.08 -15.22
C LEU A 82 1.32 22.68 -13.78
N PHE A 83 2.61 22.63 -13.43
CA PHE A 83 3.02 22.23 -12.08
C PHE A 83 2.44 23.13 -10.98
N SER A 84 2.27 24.43 -11.25
CA SER A 84 1.58 25.37 -10.35
C SER A 84 0.14 24.93 -10.06
N ASP A 85 -0.60 24.56 -11.09
CA ASP A 85 -2.00 24.18 -10.99
C ASP A 85 -2.14 22.82 -10.29
N TYR A 86 -1.25 21.88 -10.61
CA TYR A 86 -1.14 20.62 -9.87
C TYR A 86 -0.95 20.86 -8.37
N VAL A 87 0.01 21.71 -7.98
CA VAL A 87 0.26 22.02 -6.56
C VAL A 87 -0.95 22.68 -5.92
N ASN A 88 -1.61 23.63 -6.59
CA ASN A 88 -2.77 24.33 -6.07
C ASN A 88 -3.98 23.41 -5.86
N ILE A 89 -4.17 22.42 -6.72
CA ILE A 89 -5.30 21.47 -6.65
C ILE A 89 -5.01 20.34 -5.66
N ALA A 90 -3.80 19.76 -5.70
CA ALA A 90 -3.43 18.62 -4.86
C ALA A 90 -3.05 19.02 -3.43
N PHE A 91 -2.49 20.23 -3.23
CA PHE A 91 -2.02 20.73 -1.95
C PHE A 91 -2.45 22.19 -1.71
N PRO A 92 -3.76 22.49 -1.73
CA PRO A 92 -4.27 23.85 -1.59
C PRO A 92 -3.84 24.48 -0.27
N THR A 93 -3.52 25.77 -0.31
CA THR A 93 -3.19 26.59 0.87
C THR A 93 -4.33 27.52 1.27
N ALA A 94 -5.32 27.72 0.40
CA ALA A 94 -6.48 28.56 0.66
C ALA A 94 -7.43 27.92 1.68
N ALA A 95 -7.89 28.71 2.65
CA ALA A 95 -8.82 28.26 3.67
C ALA A 95 -10.16 27.81 3.04
N GLY A 96 -10.67 26.66 3.49
CA GLY A 96 -11.93 26.09 2.99
C GLY A 96 -11.82 25.27 1.69
N VAL A 97 -10.65 25.27 1.02
CA VAL A 97 -10.44 24.46 -0.19
C VAL A 97 -9.91 23.07 0.18
N LYS A 98 -10.60 22.02 -0.27
CA LYS A 98 -10.18 20.62 -0.05
C LYS A 98 -9.22 20.19 -1.16
N ALA A 99 -8.19 19.43 -0.78
CA ALA A 99 -7.27 18.80 -1.72
C ALA A 99 -8.03 17.85 -2.66
N ASN A 100 -7.71 17.90 -3.96
CA ASN A 100 -8.32 17.04 -4.96
C ASN A 100 -7.28 16.46 -5.95
N PRO A 101 -6.42 15.53 -5.49
CA PRO A 101 -5.41 14.92 -6.36
C PRO A 101 -6.02 14.14 -7.55
N ILE A 102 -7.26 13.65 -7.42
CA ILE A 102 -7.98 12.98 -8.52
C ILE A 102 -8.26 13.97 -9.65
N LEU A 103 -8.76 15.16 -9.32
CA LEU A 103 -8.97 16.22 -10.30
C LEU A 103 -7.65 16.69 -10.94
N ALA A 104 -6.60 16.86 -10.14
CA ALA A 104 -5.29 17.26 -10.66
C ALA A 104 -4.76 16.24 -11.69
N PHE A 105 -4.89 14.94 -11.37
CA PHE A 105 -4.57 13.86 -12.28
C PHE A 105 -5.43 13.91 -13.56
N ALA A 106 -6.75 14.04 -13.41
CA ALA A 106 -7.67 14.05 -14.54
C ALA A 106 -7.45 15.24 -15.50
N ILE A 107 -7.13 16.42 -14.97
CA ILE A 107 -6.72 17.57 -15.78
C ILE A 107 -5.41 17.26 -16.51
N GLY A 108 -4.47 16.59 -15.84
CA GLY A 108 -3.25 16.07 -16.48
C GLY A 108 -3.55 15.13 -17.65
N VAL A 109 -4.47 14.18 -17.49
CA VAL A 109 -4.91 13.31 -18.60
C VAL A 109 -5.54 14.12 -19.73
N GLY A 110 -6.41 15.08 -19.39
CA GLY A 110 -7.05 15.99 -20.35
C GLY A 110 -6.04 16.74 -21.21
N GLY A 111 -5.09 17.42 -20.58
CA GLY A 111 -4.07 18.18 -21.31
C GLY A 111 -3.04 17.29 -22.02
N LEU A 112 -2.80 16.06 -21.56
CA LEU A 112 -1.98 15.10 -22.29
C LEU A 112 -2.68 14.68 -23.60
N LEU A 113 -3.96 14.32 -23.54
CA LEU A 113 -4.73 13.88 -24.70
C LEU A 113 -4.95 15.00 -25.72
N ASP A 114 -5.12 16.24 -25.25
CA ASP A 114 -5.14 17.43 -26.10
C ASP A 114 -3.81 17.58 -26.87
N LYS A 115 -2.68 17.58 -26.17
CA LYS A 115 -1.36 17.75 -26.77
C LYS A 115 -0.92 16.60 -27.68
N ALA A 116 -1.35 15.37 -27.37
CA ALA A 116 -0.91 14.18 -28.08
C ALA A 116 -1.83 13.80 -29.25
N LEU A 117 -3.15 13.97 -29.07
CA LEU A 117 -4.17 13.45 -29.99
C LEU A 117 -5.15 14.54 -30.49
N GLY A 118 -5.06 15.78 -29.99
CA GLY A 118 -5.99 16.86 -30.33
C GLY A 118 -7.38 16.68 -29.72
N ILE A 119 -7.53 15.84 -28.69
CA ILE A 119 -8.81 15.62 -28.01
C ILE A 119 -9.08 16.80 -27.07
N PRO A 120 -10.23 17.48 -27.16
CA PRO A 120 -10.54 18.61 -26.28
C PRO A 120 -10.36 18.23 -24.79
N PRO A 121 -9.68 19.07 -23.98
CA PRO A 121 -9.29 18.72 -22.61
C PRO A 121 -10.44 18.22 -21.73
N VAL A 122 -11.65 18.76 -21.91
CA VAL A 122 -12.85 18.36 -21.16
C VAL A 122 -13.13 16.87 -21.30
N TYR A 123 -13.08 16.30 -22.51
CA TYR A 123 -13.33 14.88 -22.72
C TYR A 123 -12.23 14.02 -22.12
N GLY A 124 -10.98 14.45 -22.24
CA GLY A 124 -9.85 13.74 -21.63
C GLY A 124 -9.86 13.80 -20.10
N THR A 125 -10.33 14.91 -19.51
CA THR A 125 -10.52 15.04 -18.07
C THR A 125 -11.64 14.15 -17.56
N VAL A 126 -12.79 14.12 -18.23
CA VAL A 126 -13.87 13.18 -17.87
C VAL A 126 -13.39 11.73 -17.95
N PHE A 127 -12.64 11.38 -19.00
CA PHE A 127 -12.02 10.07 -19.13
C PHE A 127 -11.07 9.76 -17.96
N GLY A 128 -10.20 10.72 -17.60
CA GLY A 128 -9.29 10.58 -16.46
C GLY A 128 -10.01 10.35 -15.12
N ILE A 129 -11.13 11.04 -14.88
CA ILE A 129 -11.97 10.84 -13.69
C ILE A 129 -12.53 9.42 -13.68
N LEU A 130 -13.21 9.01 -14.77
CA LEU A 130 -13.83 7.70 -14.88
C LEU A 130 -12.82 6.56 -14.76
N MET A 131 -11.61 6.75 -15.29
CA MET A 131 -10.53 5.77 -15.17
C MET A 131 -10.11 5.57 -13.71
N VAL A 132 -9.91 6.65 -12.96
CA VAL A 132 -9.55 6.57 -11.53
C VAL A 132 -10.70 6.01 -10.71
N GLU A 133 -11.94 6.41 -10.99
CA GLU A 133 -13.12 5.88 -10.30
C GLU A 133 -13.28 4.37 -10.53
N GLY A 134 -13.14 3.89 -11.77
CA GLY A 134 -13.18 2.47 -12.08
C GLY A 134 -12.08 1.68 -11.36
N PHE A 135 -10.86 2.22 -11.31
CA PHE A 135 -9.75 1.63 -10.56
C PHE A 135 -10.03 1.57 -9.05
N ILE A 136 -10.60 2.63 -8.48
CA ILE A 136 -10.96 2.68 -7.06
C ILE A 136 -12.08 1.68 -6.75
N ILE A 137 -13.14 1.62 -7.56
CA ILE A 137 -14.29 0.73 -7.32
C ILE A 137 -13.88 -0.74 -7.39
N THR A 138 -13.05 -1.12 -8.37
CA THR A 138 -12.56 -2.49 -8.50
C THR A 138 -11.64 -2.90 -7.35
N THR A 139 -10.77 -1.99 -6.90
CA THR A 139 -9.93 -2.19 -5.71
C THR A 139 -10.79 -2.30 -4.46
N LEU A 140 -11.83 -1.47 -4.36
CA LEU A 140 -12.76 -1.42 -3.25
C LEU A 140 -13.55 -2.73 -3.08
N ASP A 141 -14.09 -3.30 -4.16
CA ASP A 141 -14.76 -4.61 -4.12
C ASP A 141 -13.84 -5.69 -3.52
N THR A 142 -12.59 -5.71 -3.99
CA THR A 142 -11.58 -6.65 -3.51
C THR A 142 -11.25 -6.42 -2.04
N ALA A 143 -11.09 -5.16 -1.63
CA ALA A 143 -10.79 -4.79 -0.25
C ALA A 143 -11.91 -5.20 0.72
N ILE A 144 -13.18 -4.91 0.40
CA ILE A 144 -14.34 -5.30 1.22
C ILE A 144 -14.40 -6.82 1.37
N ARG A 145 -14.14 -7.56 0.29
CA ARG A 145 -14.13 -9.03 0.32
C ARG A 145 -13.06 -9.57 1.26
N LEU A 146 -11.85 -9.02 1.22
CA LEU A 146 -10.74 -9.43 2.07
C LEU A 146 -10.93 -8.99 3.52
N GLU A 147 -11.41 -7.78 3.75
CA GLU A 147 -11.69 -7.25 5.09
C GLU A 147 -12.74 -8.11 5.80
N ARG A 148 -13.77 -8.57 5.08
CA ARG A 148 -14.72 -9.56 5.60
C ARG A 148 -14.03 -10.83 6.10
N TYR A 149 -13.11 -11.40 5.31
CA TYR A 149 -12.39 -12.61 5.73
C TYR A 149 -11.52 -12.34 6.97
N LEU A 150 -10.87 -11.18 7.03
CA LEU A 150 -10.10 -10.76 8.19
C LEU A 150 -10.97 -10.58 9.44
N LEU A 151 -12.18 -10.04 9.30
CA LEU A 151 -13.13 -9.95 10.42
C LEU A 151 -13.56 -11.34 10.89
N GLU A 152 -13.88 -12.24 9.97
CA GLU A 152 -14.24 -13.63 10.31
C GLU A 152 -13.12 -14.35 11.07
N GLU A 153 -11.86 -14.18 10.63
CA GLU A 153 -10.67 -14.69 11.32
C GLU A 153 -10.48 -14.01 12.69
N LEU A 154 -10.62 -12.68 12.75
CA LEU A 154 -10.50 -11.91 13.99
C LEU A 154 -11.51 -12.37 15.05
N TRP A 155 -12.75 -12.62 14.66
CA TRP A 155 -13.78 -13.10 15.59
C TRP A 155 -13.43 -14.46 16.17
N GLN A 156 -12.85 -15.36 15.38
CA GLN A 156 -12.41 -16.68 15.85
C GLN A 156 -11.25 -16.60 16.83
N VAL A 157 -10.38 -15.60 16.69
CA VAL A 157 -9.28 -15.33 17.63
C VAL A 157 -9.80 -14.73 18.94
N LEU A 158 -10.74 -13.79 18.86
CA LEU A 158 -11.25 -13.07 20.03
C LEU A 158 -12.27 -13.88 20.85
N PHE A 159 -13.06 -14.72 20.22
CA PHE A 159 -14.15 -15.46 20.87
C PHE A 159 -14.00 -16.96 20.66
N LYS A 160 -13.91 -17.70 21.78
CA LYS A 160 -13.97 -19.17 21.77
C LYS A 160 -15.26 -19.71 21.13
N ASN A 161 -16.38 -19.02 21.34
CA ASN A 161 -17.67 -19.29 20.72
C ASN A 161 -18.19 -18.02 20.04
N VAL A 162 -17.88 -17.86 18.76
CA VAL A 162 -18.29 -16.66 18.00
C VAL A 162 -19.84 -16.58 17.91
N PRO A 163 -20.46 -15.43 18.26
CA PRO A 163 -21.89 -15.21 18.10
C PRO A 163 -22.37 -15.43 16.66
N LYS A 164 -23.59 -15.97 16.47
CA LYS A 164 -24.14 -16.30 15.13
C LYS A 164 -24.17 -15.08 14.19
N ILE A 165 -24.42 -13.89 14.71
CA ILE A 165 -24.45 -12.66 13.91
C ILE A 165 -23.09 -12.31 13.32
N MET A 166 -22.00 -12.49 14.07
CA MET A 166 -20.63 -12.19 13.64
C MET A 166 -20.07 -13.24 12.67
N LYS A 167 -20.73 -14.40 12.57
CA LYS A 167 -20.47 -15.41 11.52
C LYS A 167 -21.24 -15.12 10.23
N SER A 168 -22.19 -14.19 10.24
CA SER A 168 -23.01 -13.90 9.07
C SER A 168 -22.21 -13.04 8.08
N TYR A 169 -22.20 -13.48 6.82
CA TYR A 169 -21.64 -12.70 5.72
C TYR A 169 -22.21 -11.27 5.67
N PHE A 170 -23.54 -11.13 5.75
CA PHE A 170 -24.20 -9.84 5.64
C PHE A 170 -23.76 -8.88 6.75
N PHE A 171 -23.57 -9.38 7.97
CA PHE A 171 -23.12 -8.56 9.09
C PHE A 171 -21.70 -8.04 8.86
N ASN A 172 -20.76 -8.94 8.51
CA ASN A 172 -19.37 -8.54 8.29
C ASN A 172 -19.24 -7.60 7.08
N ALA A 173 -19.95 -7.86 5.98
CA ALA A 173 -19.94 -6.99 4.81
C ALA A 173 -20.52 -5.60 5.12
N PHE A 174 -21.65 -5.54 5.83
CA PHE A 174 -22.25 -4.27 6.23
C PHE A 174 -21.35 -3.49 7.20
N LEU A 175 -20.72 -4.19 8.15
CA LEU A 175 -19.75 -3.59 9.06
C LEU A 175 -18.58 -2.95 8.30
N CYS A 176 -17.97 -3.66 7.35
CA CYS A 176 -16.90 -3.11 6.50
C CYS A 176 -17.36 -1.84 5.76
N VAL A 177 -18.52 -1.90 5.09
CA VAL A 177 -19.05 -0.77 4.32
C VAL A 177 -19.34 0.44 5.21
N VAL A 178 -19.94 0.23 6.39
CA VAL A 178 -20.24 1.32 7.33
C VAL A 178 -18.97 1.94 7.89
N LEU A 179 -18.00 1.14 8.34
CA LEU A 179 -16.73 1.65 8.86
C LEU A 179 -15.98 2.45 7.80
N MET A 180 -15.97 1.96 6.56
CA MET A 180 -15.36 2.67 5.44
C MET A 180 -16.12 3.96 5.09
N TYR A 181 -17.46 3.93 5.07
CA TYR A 181 -18.26 5.12 4.81
C TYR A 181 -17.99 6.22 5.83
N ILE A 182 -17.90 5.87 7.12
CA ILE A 182 -17.56 6.83 8.20
C ILE A 182 -16.18 7.43 7.97
N LEU A 183 -15.20 6.60 7.61
CA LEU A 183 -13.82 7.05 7.35
C LEU A 183 -13.75 7.98 6.13
N ALA A 184 -14.51 7.66 5.07
CA ALA A 184 -14.59 8.46 3.84
C ALA A 184 -15.31 9.79 4.07
N TYR A 185 -16.46 9.78 4.76
CA TYR A 185 -17.25 10.97 5.06
C TYR A 185 -16.47 11.99 5.90
N THR A 186 -15.71 11.50 6.88
CA THR A 186 -14.88 12.35 7.75
C THR A 186 -13.54 12.77 7.12
N ASN A 187 -13.21 12.26 5.93
CA ASN A 187 -11.90 12.45 5.30
C ASN A 187 -10.71 12.00 6.17
N ALA A 188 -10.96 11.08 7.13
CA ALA A 188 -9.98 10.60 8.08
C ALA A 188 -8.88 9.75 7.41
N PHE A 189 -9.11 9.28 6.17
CA PHE A 189 -8.13 8.53 5.39
C PHE A 189 -6.78 9.26 5.28
N ALA A 190 -6.80 10.60 5.11
CA ALA A 190 -5.58 11.40 4.96
C ALA A 190 -4.71 11.41 6.24
N ALA A 191 -5.35 11.27 7.41
CA ALA A 191 -4.67 11.22 8.69
C ALA A 191 -4.04 9.84 8.93
N ILE A 192 -4.74 8.76 8.56
CA ILE A 192 -4.29 7.38 8.76
C ILE A 192 -3.33 6.90 7.66
N TRP A 193 -3.27 7.54 6.49
CA TRP A 193 -2.49 7.03 5.35
C TRP A 193 -1.03 6.67 5.70
N PRO A 194 -0.27 7.48 6.46
CA PRO A 194 1.10 7.12 6.82
C PRO A 194 1.17 5.88 7.71
N ILE A 195 0.25 5.72 8.67
CA ILE A 195 0.23 4.55 9.56
C ILE A 195 -0.15 3.29 8.81
N PHE A 196 -1.11 3.40 7.88
CA PHE A 196 -1.48 2.34 6.95
C PHE A 196 -0.28 1.94 6.09
N GLY A 197 0.44 2.92 5.55
CA GLY A 197 1.67 2.71 4.80
C GLY A 197 2.71 1.91 5.58
N SER A 198 3.01 2.33 6.82
CA SER A 198 3.94 1.61 7.71
C SER A 198 3.46 0.18 8.01
N ALA A 199 2.16 -0.03 8.28
CA ALA A 199 1.60 -1.37 8.49
C ALA A 199 1.72 -2.26 7.23
N ASN A 200 1.49 -1.69 6.05
CA ASN A 200 1.67 -2.39 4.78
C ASN A 200 3.13 -2.80 4.55
N GLN A 201 4.09 -1.96 4.94
CA GLN A 201 5.50 -2.29 4.83
C GLN A 201 5.98 -3.32 5.86
N LEU A 202 5.37 -3.35 7.04
CA LEU A 202 5.57 -4.45 7.98
C LEU A 202 5.13 -5.79 7.39
N LEU A 203 3.93 -5.85 6.78
CA LEU A 203 3.42 -7.04 6.11
C LEU A 203 4.31 -7.46 4.93
N ALA A 204 4.79 -6.50 4.15
CA ALA A 204 5.73 -6.76 3.07
C ALA A 204 7.04 -7.40 3.58
N SER A 205 7.60 -6.86 4.66
CA SER A 205 8.80 -7.40 5.28
C SER A 205 8.58 -8.83 5.81
N LEU A 206 7.44 -9.08 6.47
CA LEU A 206 7.08 -10.42 6.94
C LEU A 206 6.98 -11.43 5.79
N ALA A 207 6.33 -11.05 4.69
CA ALA A 207 6.23 -11.89 3.50
C ALA A 207 7.62 -12.22 2.92
N LEU A 208 8.50 -11.22 2.80
CA LEU A 208 9.86 -11.43 2.33
C LEU A 208 10.66 -12.34 3.26
N ILE A 209 10.55 -12.17 4.58
CA ILE A 209 11.22 -13.03 5.59
C ILE A 209 10.75 -14.48 5.43
N ALA A 210 9.45 -14.71 5.26
CA ALA A 210 8.91 -16.05 5.04
C ALA A 210 9.46 -16.68 3.75
N VAL A 211 9.53 -15.92 2.65
CA VAL A 211 10.15 -16.37 1.40
C VAL A 211 11.64 -16.64 1.57
N SER A 212 12.37 -15.78 2.30
CA SER A 212 13.79 -15.98 2.61
C SER A 212 14.03 -17.28 3.38
N ALA A 213 13.22 -17.56 4.40
CA ALA A 213 13.30 -18.79 5.19
C ALA A 213 13.01 -20.03 4.33
N TRP A 214 12.02 -19.96 3.44
CA TRP A 214 11.71 -21.03 2.49
C TRP A 214 12.86 -21.29 1.51
N LEU A 215 13.45 -20.23 0.91
CA LEU A 215 14.61 -20.35 0.02
C LEU A 215 15.82 -20.95 0.73
N ALA A 216 16.09 -20.52 1.96
CA ALA A 216 17.16 -21.04 2.80
C ALA A 216 16.96 -22.54 3.09
N LYS A 217 15.73 -22.97 3.43
CA LYS A 217 15.39 -24.39 3.63
C LYS A 217 15.64 -25.22 2.35
N ARG A 218 15.38 -24.65 1.17
CA ARG A 218 15.65 -25.27 -0.14
C ARG A 218 17.12 -25.18 -0.55
N LYS A 219 18.02 -24.66 0.31
CA LYS A 219 19.44 -24.40 0.01
C LYS A 219 19.64 -23.53 -1.24
N LYS A 220 18.70 -22.62 -1.52
CA LYS A 220 18.77 -21.63 -2.60
C LYS A 220 19.24 -20.29 -2.05
N THR A 221 19.80 -19.46 -2.91
CA THR A 221 20.23 -18.10 -2.55
C THR A 221 19.01 -17.27 -2.14
N ALA A 222 19.07 -16.66 -0.95
CA ALA A 222 17.96 -15.86 -0.39
C ALA A 222 18.27 -14.34 -0.34
N TRP A 223 19.48 -13.92 -0.71
CA TRP A 223 19.97 -12.56 -0.48
C TRP A 223 19.09 -11.47 -1.12
N PHE A 224 18.52 -11.76 -2.28
CA PHE A 224 17.63 -10.85 -3.00
C PHE A 224 16.26 -10.66 -2.33
N THR A 225 15.91 -11.47 -1.33
CA THR A 225 14.69 -11.30 -0.50
C THR A 225 15.02 -10.76 0.89
N VAL A 226 16.16 -11.19 1.46
CA VAL A 226 16.62 -10.75 2.78
C VAL A 226 16.97 -9.26 2.78
N LEU A 227 17.70 -8.77 1.76
CA LEU A 227 18.13 -7.38 1.72
C LEU A 227 16.94 -6.40 1.63
N PRO A 228 15.96 -6.59 0.73
CA PRO A 228 14.74 -5.80 0.76
C PRO A 228 13.98 -5.93 2.09
N ALA A 229 13.92 -7.11 2.70
CA ALA A 229 13.20 -7.30 3.97
C ALA A 229 13.78 -6.44 5.10
N ILE A 230 15.12 -6.40 5.21
CA ILE A 230 15.84 -5.58 6.18
C ILE A 230 15.62 -4.10 5.90
N PHE A 231 15.78 -3.68 4.64
CA PHE A 231 15.58 -2.29 4.25
C PHE A 231 14.16 -1.81 4.59
N MET A 232 13.15 -2.62 4.28
CA MET A 232 11.76 -2.30 4.59
C MET A 232 11.47 -2.30 6.09
N MET A 233 12.08 -3.20 6.86
CA MET A 233 11.94 -3.21 8.32
C MET A 233 12.52 -1.94 8.95
N ILE A 234 13.73 -1.55 8.55
CA ILE A 234 14.38 -0.30 9.02
C ILE A 234 13.52 0.91 8.66
N THR A 235 13.05 0.96 7.41
CA THR A 235 12.19 2.05 6.92
C THR A 235 10.88 2.13 7.71
N THR A 236 10.27 0.98 8.01
CA THR A 236 9.04 0.90 8.80
C THR A 236 9.26 1.40 10.22
N LEU A 237 10.27 0.89 10.93
CA LEU A 237 10.58 1.31 12.30
C LEU A 237 10.91 2.80 12.39
N TYR A 238 11.74 3.30 11.47
CA TYR A 238 12.09 4.72 11.43
C TYR A 238 10.85 5.59 11.15
N SER A 239 9.96 5.16 10.24
CA SER A 239 8.73 5.88 9.94
C SER A 239 7.79 5.97 11.14
N LEU A 240 7.60 4.87 11.89
CA LEU A 240 6.75 4.83 13.07
C LEU A 240 7.27 5.76 14.16
N VAL A 241 8.58 5.67 14.49
CA VAL A 241 9.21 6.58 15.46
C VAL A 241 9.09 8.04 15.03
N SER A 242 9.33 8.34 13.75
CA SER A 242 9.21 9.70 13.22
C SER A 242 7.78 10.23 13.32
N LEU A 243 6.77 9.43 12.95
CA LEU A 243 5.36 9.76 13.03
C LEU A 243 4.91 9.99 14.48
N LEU A 244 5.31 9.11 15.39
CA LEU A 244 4.99 9.22 16.81
C LEU A 244 5.52 10.53 17.41
N VAL A 245 6.82 10.80 17.23
CA VAL A 245 7.51 11.95 17.85
C VAL A 245 7.12 13.28 17.21
N HIS A 246 7.05 13.36 15.88
CA HIS A 246 6.89 14.63 15.17
C HIS A 246 5.45 14.95 14.79
N LYS A 247 4.56 13.95 14.72
CA LYS A 247 3.19 14.15 14.21
C LYS A 247 2.11 13.84 15.23
N TYR A 248 2.18 12.71 15.95
CA TYR A 248 1.07 12.25 16.79
C TYR A 248 1.12 12.80 18.22
N LEU A 249 2.26 12.71 18.90
CA LEU A 249 2.40 13.25 20.26
C LEU A 249 2.25 14.78 20.33
N PRO A 250 2.88 15.59 19.45
CA PRO A 250 2.75 17.05 19.52
C PRO A 250 1.33 17.54 19.24
N LYS A 251 0.55 16.76 18.46
CA LYS A 251 -0.86 17.06 18.14
C LYS A 251 -1.85 16.42 19.10
N SER A 252 -1.38 15.77 20.17
CA SER A 252 -2.21 15.04 21.15
C SER A 252 -3.18 14.03 20.51
N ASN A 253 -2.78 13.42 19.38
CA ASN A 253 -3.60 12.41 18.71
C ASN A 253 -3.31 11.03 19.31
N TYR A 254 -3.90 10.77 20.47
CA TYR A 254 -3.66 9.54 21.22
C TYR A 254 -4.10 8.28 20.48
N ALA A 255 -5.16 8.34 19.67
CA ALA A 255 -5.62 7.17 18.90
C ALA A 255 -4.56 6.69 17.90
N LEU A 256 -3.96 7.61 17.15
CA LEU A 256 -2.87 7.28 16.22
C LEU A 256 -1.59 6.92 16.96
N ALA A 257 -1.28 7.59 18.08
CA ALA A 257 -0.11 7.27 18.88
C ALA A 257 -0.15 5.85 19.46
N VAL A 258 -1.29 5.40 20.00
CA VAL A 258 -1.46 4.03 20.52
C VAL A 258 -1.32 3.01 19.40
N THR A 259 -1.93 3.28 18.24
CA THR A 259 -1.84 2.40 17.07
C THR A 259 -0.39 2.30 16.57
N ASP A 260 0.35 3.40 16.58
CA ASP A 260 1.74 3.46 16.14
C ASP A 260 2.64 2.62 17.05
N VAL A 261 2.49 2.79 18.37
CA VAL A 261 3.19 1.97 19.37
C VAL A 261 2.85 0.48 19.22
N ALA A 262 1.58 0.14 18.98
CA ALA A 262 1.19 -1.25 18.74
C ALA A 262 1.89 -1.84 17.49
N LEU A 263 1.96 -1.08 16.38
CA LEU A 263 2.69 -1.50 15.18
C LEU A 263 4.20 -1.61 15.41
N MET A 264 4.78 -0.75 16.25
CA MET A 264 6.19 -0.87 16.63
C MET A 264 6.45 -2.18 17.40
N ILE A 265 5.58 -2.53 18.35
CA ILE A 265 5.68 -3.79 19.10
C ILE A 265 5.57 -4.99 18.15
N LEU A 266 4.60 -4.97 17.22
CA LEU A 266 4.46 -6.01 16.21
C LEU A 266 5.68 -6.11 15.31
N SER A 267 6.26 -4.98 14.91
CA SER A 267 7.49 -4.93 14.11
C SER A 267 8.67 -5.60 14.81
N ILE A 268 8.85 -5.33 16.11
CA ILE A 268 9.85 -6.00 16.94
C ILE A 268 9.55 -7.51 17.03
N GLY A 269 8.28 -7.89 17.19
CA GLY A 269 7.85 -9.29 17.17
C GLY A 269 8.24 -10.02 15.89
N VAL A 270 8.05 -9.39 14.72
CA VAL A 270 8.46 -9.94 13.42
C VAL A 270 9.98 -10.10 13.33
N ILE A 271 10.76 -9.15 13.84
CA ILE A 271 12.23 -9.26 13.90
C ILE A 271 12.64 -10.47 14.75
N VAL A 272 12.05 -10.62 15.93
CA VAL A 272 12.34 -11.76 16.81
C VAL A 272 11.99 -13.08 16.12
N LEU A 273 10.85 -13.15 15.44
CA LEU A 273 10.43 -14.33 14.68
C LEU A 273 11.43 -14.65 13.54
N ALA A 274 11.85 -13.63 12.79
CA ALA A 274 12.83 -13.77 11.72
C ALA A 274 14.17 -14.35 12.23
N LEU A 275 14.66 -13.81 13.35
CA LEU A 275 15.89 -14.28 13.98
C LEU A 275 15.76 -15.72 14.51
N ARG A 276 14.60 -16.08 15.09
CA ARG A 276 14.33 -17.45 15.53
C ARG A 276 14.30 -18.42 14.36
N SER A 277 13.55 -18.11 13.31
CA SER A 277 13.49 -18.93 12.09
C SER A 277 14.88 -19.14 11.47
N TRP A 278 15.71 -18.10 11.45
CA TRP A 278 17.09 -18.21 10.96
C TRP A 278 17.97 -19.11 11.83
N ARG A 279 17.84 -19.03 13.16
CA ARG A 279 18.57 -19.91 14.09
C ARG A 279 18.13 -21.37 13.94
N GLU A 280 16.84 -21.62 13.79
CA GLU A 280 16.30 -22.97 13.55
C GLU A 280 16.82 -23.56 12.24
N LEU A 281 16.86 -22.77 11.16
CA LEU A 281 17.43 -23.21 9.88
C LEU A 281 18.93 -23.52 9.96
N ARG A 282 19.67 -22.82 10.82
CA ARG A 282 21.10 -23.05 11.02
C ARG A 282 21.40 -24.27 11.92
N ASN A 283 20.51 -24.54 12.88
CA ASN A 283 20.72 -25.56 13.90
C ASN A 283 19.90 -26.85 13.67
N GLY A 284 18.94 -26.85 12.73
CA GLY A 284 18.07 -27.99 12.46
C GLY A 284 18.76 -29.09 11.64
N PRO A 285 18.38 -30.37 11.83
CA PRO A 285 18.85 -31.45 10.96
C PRO A 285 18.45 -31.16 9.52
N SER A 286 19.36 -31.39 8.58
CA SER A 286 19.08 -31.37 7.15
C SER A 286 18.06 -32.45 6.80
N THR A 287 16.76 -32.16 6.93
CA THR A 287 15.69 -33.04 6.40
C THR A 287 15.64 -32.86 4.88
N ALA A 288 16.65 -33.41 4.20
CA ALA A 288 16.62 -33.72 2.79
C ALA A 288 15.86 -35.05 2.66
N GLY A 289 14.57 -34.97 2.36
CA GLY A 289 13.72 -36.14 2.14
C GLY A 289 12.34 -35.93 2.76
N GLU A 290 11.35 -35.75 1.88
CA GLU A 290 9.88 -35.67 2.06
C GLU A 290 9.36 -34.39 1.40
N ALA A 291 8.60 -34.40 0.31
CA ALA A 291 8.23 -35.43 -0.66
C ALA A 291 7.95 -34.70 -1.99
N VAL A 292 7.90 -35.50 -3.05
CA VAL A 292 7.57 -35.19 -4.45
C VAL A 292 6.27 -34.41 -4.58
#